data_AF-A0A0N8KPP7-F1
#
_entry.id   AF-A0A0N8KPP7-F1
#
_cell.length_a   1.000
_cell.length_b   1.000
_cell.length_c   1.000
_cell.angle_alpha   90.00
_cell.angle_beta   90.00
_cell.angle_gamma   90.00
#
_symmetry.space_group_name_H-M   'P 1'
#
loop_
_entity.id
_entity.type
_entity.pdbx_description
1 polymer ?
#
loop_
_entity_poly.entity_id
_entity_poly.type
_entity_poly.pdbx_seq_one_letter_code
_entity_poly.pdbx_strand_id
1 'polypeptide(L)' 'MMMGGVWARMLYDHVEDPGETVNIAERPEAQAIVAQHQQMLEQGWSA' A
#
# COMPACT_ATOMS: atom_id res chain seq x y z
N MET A 1 -2.30 -22.47 17.00
CA MET A 1 -2.63 -21.61 15.85
C MET A 1 -1.70 -20.41 15.89
N MET A 2 -0.73 -20.31 14.98
CA MET A 2 0.14 -19.14 14.90
C MET A 2 -0.70 -17.95 14.42
N MET A 3 -0.85 -16.90 15.23
CA MET A 3 -1.42 -15.63 14.78
C MET A 3 -0.43 -15.02 13.78
N GLY A 4 -0.78 -15.02 12.50
CA GLY A 4 0.00 -14.37 11.44
C GLY A 4 0.14 -12.87 11.73
N GLY A 5 1.36 -12.36 11.60
CA GLY A 5 1.80 -11.06 12.12
C GLY A 5 1.08 -9.85 11.54
N VAL A 6 1.27 -8.70 12.21
CA VAL A 6 0.85 -7.39 11.72
C VAL A 6 1.55 -7.11 10.40
N TRP A 7 0.80 -7.06 9.30
CA TRP A 7 1.30 -6.59 8.02
C TRP A 7 1.18 -5.07 7.98
N ALA A 8 2.30 -4.37 7.87
CA ALA A 8 2.29 -2.93 7.64
C ALA A 8 1.78 -2.65 6.22
N ARG A 9 0.76 -1.81 6.11
CA ARG A 9 0.26 -1.32 4.83
C ARG A 9 0.90 0.03 4.53
N MET A 10 1.51 0.15 3.35
CA MET A 10 2.23 1.36 2.93
C MET A 10 1.86 1.75 1.52
N LEU A 11 1.72 3.06 1.30
CA LEU A 11 1.54 3.69 0.01
C LEU A 11 2.30 5.01 0.05
N TYR A 12 3.05 5.31 -1.00
CA TYR A 12 3.85 6.52 -1.14
C TYR A 12 3.57 7.18 -2.49
N ASP A 13 3.67 8.51 -2.52
CA ASP A 13 3.55 9.29 -3.76
C ASP A 13 4.95 9.71 -4.22
N HIS A 14 5.47 9.07 -5.27
CA HIS A 14 6.81 9.40 -5.79
C HIS A 14 6.91 10.76 -6.47
N VAL A 15 5.79 11.41 -6.79
CA VAL A 15 5.78 12.73 -7.41
C VAL A 15 5.96 13.81 -6.35
N GLU A 16 5.17 13.76 -5.28
CA GLU A 16 5.22 14.75 -4.20
C GLU A 16 6.23 14.39 -3.10
N ASP A 17 6.50 13.10 -2.91
CA ASP A 17 7.47 12.56 -1.94
C ASP A 17 8.38 11.50 -2.59
N PRO A 18 9.34 11.93 -3.43
CA PRO A 18 10.31 11.02 -4.06
C PRO A 18 11.14 10.19 -3.07
N GLY A 19 11.21 10.63 -1.81
CA GLY A 19 11.95 9.95 -0.74
C GLY A 19 11.13 8.89 0.00
N GLU A 20 9.85 8.71 -0.31
CA GLU A 20 8.94 7.76 0.35
C GLU A 20 8.94 7.91 1.89
N THR A 21 9.01 9.14 2.37
CA THR A 21 9.11 9.46 3.80
C THR A 21 7.76 9.52 4.50
N VAL A 22 6.67 9.67 3.75
CA VAL A 22 5.31 9.84 4.26
C VAL A 22 4.40 8.74 3.75
N ASN A 23 4.07 7.77 4.61
CA ASN A 23 3.07 6.77 4.29
C ASN A 23 1.67 7.39 4.26
N ILE A 24 0.99 7.28 3.11
CA ILE A 24 -0.35 7.80 2.88
C ILE A 24 -1.45 6.72 2.84
N ALA A 25 -1.12 5.46 3.12
CA ALA A 25 -2.04 4.32 2.95
C ALA A 25 -3.36 4.41 3.74
N GLU A 26 -3.36 5.10 4.87
CA GLU A 26 -4.54 5.23 5.75
C GLU A 26 -5.37 6.50 5.46
N ARG A 27 -4.94 7.34 4.52
CA ARG A 27 -5.67 8.57 4.20
C ARG A 27 -6.96 8.26 3.44
N PRO A 28 -8.09 8.96 3.73
CA PRO A 28 -9.36 8.72 3.04
C PRO A 28 -9.24 8.81 1.50
N GLU A 29 -8.48 9.78 0.99
CA GLU A 29 -8.25 9.98 -0.43
C GLU A 29 -7.46 8.84 -1.10
N ALA A 30 -6.69 8.07 -0.32
CA ALA A 30 -5.88 6.95 -0.82
C ALA A 30 -6.65 5.63 -0.90
N GLN A 31 -7.87 5.54 -0.37
CA GLN A 31 -8.60 4.27 -0.24
C GLN A 31 -8.78 3.54 -1.58
N ALA A 32 -9.14 4.26 -2.63
CA ALA A 32 -9.38 3.67 -3.95
C ALA A 32 -8.10 3.09 -4.57
N ILE A 33 -6.99 3.84 -4.49
CA ILE A 33 -5.71 3.40 -5.05
C ILE A 33 -5.09 2.26 -4.23
N VAL A 34 -5.24 2.27 -2.89
CA VAL A 34 -4.86 1.15 -2.03
C VAL A 34 -5.61 -0.12 -2.43
N ALA A 35 -6.93 -0.04 -2.64
CA ALA A 35 -7.72 -1.19 -3.05
C ALA A 35 -7.27 -1.74 -4.41
N GLN A 36 -6.98 -0.87 -5.38
CA GLN A 36 -6.45 -1.25 -6.68
C GLN A 36 -5.10 -1.98 -6.56
N HIS A 37 -4.16 -1.43 -5.80
CA HIS A 37 -2.83 -2.02 -5.63
C HIS A 37 -2.89 -3.35 -4.87
N GLN A 38 -3.76 -3.45 -3.85
CA GLN A 38 -4.02 -4.71 -3.15
C GLN A 38 -4.50 -5.79 -4.13
N GLN A 39 -5.43 -5.46 -5.01
CA GLN A 39 -5.92 -6.39 -6.04
C GLN A 39 -4.80 -6.83 -6.99
N MET A 40 -3.90 -5.92 -7.39
CA MET A 40 -2.74 -6.28 -8.22
C MET A 40 -1.81 -7.25 -7.49
N LEU A 41 -1.49 -7.01 -6.22
CA LEU A 41 -0.65 -7.89 -5.41
C LEU A 41 -1.27 -9.29 -5.27
N GLU A 42 -2.58 -9.38 -5.01
CA GLU A 42 -3.32 -10.65 -4.89
C GLU A 42 -3.37 -11.44 -6.20
N GLN A 43 -3.39 -10.76 -7.34
CA GLN A 43 -3.33 -11.38 -8.66
C GLN A 43 -1.93 -11.90 -9.01
N GLY A 44 -0.95 -11.76 -8.12
CA GLY A 44 0.41 -12.20 -8.32
C GLY A 44 1.16 -11.28 -9.29
N TRP A 45 0.89 -9.97 -9.24
CA TRP A 45 1.58 -9.00 -10.09
C TRP A 45 3.08 -9.25 -10.10
N SER A 46 3.59 -9.45 -11.30
CA SER A 46 5.00 -9.69 -11.61
C SER A 46 5.45 -8.48 -12.42
N ALA A 47 6.34 -7.66 -11.82
CA ALA A 47 6.91 -6.48 -12.45
C ALA A 47 7.81 -6.82 -13.65
#